data_AF-A0A2V6A8H6-F1
#
_entry.id   AF-A0A2V6A8H6-F1
#
_cell.length_a   1.000
_cell.length_b   1.000
_cell.length_c   1.000
_cell.angle_alpha   90.00
_cell.angle_beta   90.00
_cell.angle_gamma   90.00
#
_symmetry.space_group_name_H-M   'P 1'
#
loop_
_entity.id
_entity.type
_entity.pdbx_description
1 polymer ?
#
loop_
_entity_poly.entity_id
_entity_poly.type
_entity_poly.pdbx_seq_one_letter_code
_entity_poly.pdbx_strand_id
1 'polypeptide(L)'
;MLPRLADLYDRFVTGSVDNFFHGFPNRLRSHDSVTFKFYSGVESWLSFVPAVEWDYYAQKVGQTVLLCDRPRKRFWEQLHDVLNEALGVKVLRSEFGCDIVRFVRPAAGSRIPDLFGQSASINHYLEVKTVNHSQDERETWYREDNPTHSEKMPKLLKTKIKSSYLEAVDQLRSPNDAASARKIVLLVLNPDYYFDPADIPVADVVYSYLATIEQPHFPIHCHIYS
;
A
#
# COMPACT_ATOMS: atom_id res chain seq x y z
N MET A 1 9.64 -11.30 -16.68
CA MET A 1 8.23 -11.73 -16.86
C MET A 1 7.46 -11.33 -15.61
N LEU A 2 6.22 -10.86 -15.75
CA LEU A 2 5.37 -10.42 -14.64
C LEU A 2 4.14 -11.35 -14.51
N PRO A 3 4.30 -12.60 -14.07
CA PRO A 3 3.27 -13.63 -14.16
C PRO A 3 1.99 -13.32 -13.36
N ARG A 4 2.10 -12.77 -12.15
CA ARG A 4 0.92 -12.45 -11.33
C ARG A 4 0.15 -11.27 -11.91
N LEU A 5 0.84 -10.24 -12.38
CA LEU A 5 0.21 -9.13 -13.10
C LEU A 5 -0.41 -9.57 -14.43
N ALA A 6 0.20 -10.51 -15.14
CA ALA A 6 -0.37 -11.09 -16.35
C ALA A 6 -1.67 -11.86 -16.06
N ASP A 7 -1.69 -12.68 -15.00
CA ASP A 7 -2.92 -13.36 -14.57
C ASP A 7 -4.03 -12.38 -14.17
N LEU A 8 -3.72 -11.32 -13.42
CA LEU A 8 -4.70 -10.27 -13.10
C LEU A 8 -5.20 -9.53 -14.36
N TYR A 9 -4.31 -9.26 -15.33
CA TYR A 9 -4.68 -8.69 -16.61
C TYR A 9 -5.65 -9.61 -17.36
N ASP A 10 -5.32 -10.89 -17.52
CA ASP A 10 -6.15 -11.86 -18.25
C ASP A 10 -7.52 -12.04 -17.60
N ARG A 11 -7.60 -11.97 -16.26
CA ARG A 11 -8.86 -12.07 -15.50
C ARG A 11 -9.78 -10.87 -15.66
N PHE A 12 -9.22 -9.66 -15.73
CA PHE A 12 -9.98 -8.43 -15.48
C PHE A 12 -9.89 -7.36 -16.57
N VAL A 13 -9.09 -7.57 -17.61
CA VAL A 13 -9.06 -6.65 -18.75
C VAL A 13 -10.42 -6.58 -19.42
N THR A 14 -10.85 -5.37 -19.73
CA THR A 14 -12.07 -5.11 -20.50
C THR A 14 -11.81 -4.00 -21.52
N GLY A 15 -12.76 -3.77 -22.43
CA GLY A 15 -12.69 -2.65 -23.38
C GLY A 15 -12.92 -1.27 -22.77
N SER A 16 -13.32 -1.17 -21.49
CA SER A 16 -13.60 0.11 -20.84
C SER A 16 -12.35 0.96 -20.67
N VAL A 17 -12.44 2.26 -20.96
CA VAL A 17 -11.36 3.24 -20.76
C VAL A 17 -11.08 3.52 -19.28
N ASP A 18 -12.03 3.18 -18.40
CA ASP A 18 -11.88 3.32 -16.95
C ASP A 18 -11.37 2.04 -16.28
N ASN A 19 -11.22 0.96 -17.05
CA ASN A 19 -10.54 -0.24 -16.58
C ASN A 19 -9.04 0.03 -16.46
N PHE A 20 -8.47 -0.27 -15.29
CA PHE A 20 -7.05 -0.10 -15.06
C PHE A 20 -6.20 -0.83 -16.11
N PHE A 21 -6.56 -2.06 -16.46
CA PHE A 21 -5.81 -2.87 -17.41
C PHE A 21 -5.95 -2.41 -18.87
N HIS A 22 -6.79 -1.41 -19.14
CA HIS A 22 -6.87 -0.78 -20.45
C HIS A 22 -5.51 -0.20 -20.86
N GLY A 23 -4.97 -0.70 -21.98
CA GLY A 23 -3.65 -0.29 -22.49
C GLY A 23 -2.46 -0.72 -21.61
N PHE A 24 -2.66 -1.58 -20.61
CA PHE A 24 -1.59 -1.99 -19.67
C PHE A 24 -0.37 -2.62 -20.36
N PRO A 25 -0.52 -3.52 -21.36
CA PRO A 25 0.64 -4.04 -22.09
C PRO A 25 1.48 -2.95 -22.75
N ASN A 26 0.85 -1.87 -23.24
CA ASN A 26 1.59 -0.74 -23.83
C ASN A 26 2.36 0.05 -22.76
N ARG A 27 1.79 0.21 -21.55
CA ARG A 27 2.47 0.87 -20.42
C ARG A 27 3.74 0.13 -19.97
N LEU A 28 3.83 -1.18 -20.20
CA LEU A 28 4.95 -2.02 -19.79
C LEU A 28 6.06 -2.17 -20.84
N ARG A 29 5.89 -1.72 -22.08
CA ARG A 29 6.84 -1.99 -23.19
C ARG A 29 8.20 -1.29 -23.05
N SER A 30 8.26 -0.16 -22.35
CA SER A 30 9.52 0.54 -22.07
C SER A 30 10.22 -0.10 -20.87
N HIS A 31 11.17 -0.99 -21.12
CA HIS A 31 11.87 -1.74 -20.08
C HIS A 31 12.66 -0.84 -19.10
N ASP A 32 12.97 0.39 -19.50
CA ASP A 32 13.67 1.39 -18.69
C ASP A 32 12.75 2.44 -18.03
N SER A 33 11.42 2.37 -18.21
CA SER A 33 10.55 3.39 -17.60
C SER A 33 10.37 3.17 -16.10
N VAL A 34 10.24 4.29 -15.38
CA VAL A 34 9.79 4.33 -13.97
C VAL A 34 8.54 3.47 -13.77
N THR A 35 7.63 3.45 -14.75
CA THR A 35 6.42 2.61 -14.76
C THR A 35 6.74 1.12 -14.73
N PHE A 36 7.67 0.63 -15.56
CA PHE A 36 8.03 -0.79 -15.55
C PHE A 36 8.69 -1.18 -14.21
N LYS A 37 9.59 -0.34 -13.69
CA LYS A 37 10.23 -0.57 -12.37
C LYS A 37 9.20 -0.69 -11.25
N PHE A 38 8.22 0.21 -11.21
CA PHE A 38 7.11 0.16 -10.26
C PHE A 38 6.36 -1.19 -10.34
N TYR A 39 5.91 -1.59 -11.54
CA TYR A 39 5.16 -2.85 -11.69
C TYR A 39 6.02 -4.09 -11.48
N SER A 40 7.33 -4.03 -11.71
CA SER A 40 8.24 -5.09 -11.31
C SER A 40 8.34 -5.22 -9.80
N GLY A 41 8.29 -4.10 -9.06
CA GLY A 41 8.19 -4.09 -7.60
C GLY A 41 6.88 -4.72 -7.12
N VAL A 42 5.75 -4.31 -7.70
CA VAL A 42 4.43 -4.90 -7.42
C VAL A 42 4.43 -6.40 -7.70
N GLU A 43 4.96 -6.84 -8.84
CA GLU A 43 5.08 -8.28 -9.16
C GLU A 43 5.88 -9.03 -8.10
N SER A 44 6.99 -8.46 -7.62
CA SER A 44 7.76 -9.05 -6.52
C SER A 44 6.88 -9.27 -5.29
N TRP A 45 6.00 -8.34 -4.94
CA TRP A 45 5.10 -8.50 -3.79
C TRP A 45 4.02 -9.56 -4.04
N LEU A 46 3.40 -9.54 -5.23
CA LEU A 46 2.40 -10.51 -5.64
C LEU A 46 2.94 -11.94 -5.64
N SER A 47 4.24 -12.13 -5.92
CA SER A 47 4.88 -13.44 -5.86
C SER A 47 4.89 -14.07 -4.46
N PHE A 48 4.78 -13.27 -3.40
CA PHE A 48 4.69 -13.77 -2.02
C PHE A 48 3.28 -14.22 -1.62
N VAL A 49 2.25 -13.85 -2.38
CA VAL A 49 0.87 -14.25 -2.10
C VAL A 49 0.74 -15.79 -2.22
N PRO A 50 0.35 -16.49 -1.13
CA PRO A 50 0.17 -17.93 -1.17
C PRO A 50 -0.83 -18.35 -2.24
N ALA A 51 -0.55 -19.46 -2.94
CA ALA A 51 -1.42 -19.94 -4.01
C ALA A 51 -2.88 -20.14 -3.55
N VAL A 52 -3.07 -20.64 -2.32
CA VAL A 52 -4.40 -20.87 -1.72
C VAL A 52 -5.17 -19.59 -1.41
N GLU A 53 -4.51 -18.44 -1.31
CA GLU A 53 -5.11 -17.14 -1.05
C GLU A 53 -5.25 -16.29 -2.33
N TRP A 54 -4.68 -16.76 -3.45
CA TRP A 54 -4.59 -15.98 -4.67
C TRP A 54 -5.95 -15.62 -5.26
N ASP A 55 -6.90 -16.55 -5.32
CA ASP A 55 -8.21 -16.26 -5.91
C ASP A 55 -9.01 -15.25 -5.09
N TYR A 56 -8.93 -15.33 -3.75
CA TYR A 56 -9.54 -14.33 -2.87
C TYR A 56 -8.92 -12.95 -3.10
N TYR A 57 -7.59 -12.89 -3.14
CA TYR A 57 -6.87 -11.64 -3.40
C TYR A 57 -7.19 -11.05 -4.79
N ALA A 58 -7.17 -11.89 -5.83
CA ALA A 58 -7.53 -11.50 -7.19
C ALA A 58 -8.97 -10.98 -7.25
N GLN A 59 -9.91 -11.56 -6.49
CA GLN A 59 -11.26 -11.04 -6.39
C GLN A 59 -11.31 -9.63 -5.78
N LYS A 60 -10.53 -9.35 -4.72
CA LYS A 60 -10.40 -7.98 -4.18
C LYS A 60 -9.86 -7.01 -5.23
N VAL A 61 -8.84 -7.41 -5.98
CA VAL A 61 -8.31 -6.63 -7.11
C VAL A 61 -9.42 -6.34 -8.12
N GLY A 62 -10.15 -7.36 -8.57
CA GLY A 62 -11.23 -7.26 -9.55
C GLY A 62 -12.35 -6.29 -9.16
N GLN A 63 -12.61 -6.09 -7.86
CA GLN A 63 -13.60 -5.13 -7.37
C GLN A 63 -13.17 -3.66 -7.56
N THR A 64 -11.88 -3.41 -7.78
CA THR A 64 -11.31 -2.05 -7.84
C THR A 64 -10.86 -1.61 -9.23
N VAL A 65 -10.74 -2.55 -10.20
CA VAL A 65 -10.17 -2.26 -11.52
C VAL A 65 -10.96 -1.22 -12.35
N LEU A 66 -12.23 -0.99 -12.03
CA LEU A 66 -13.09 0.02 -12.70
C LEU A 66 -13.27 1.30 -11.86
N LEU A 67 -12.71 1.38 -10.65
CA LEU A 67 -12.91 2.50 -9.73
C LEU A 67 -11.94 3.66 -10.02
N CYS A 68 -12.02 4.23 -11.23
CA CYS A 68 -11.20 5.36 -11.65
C CYS A 68 -11.83 6.70 -11.24
N ASP A 69 -11.29 7.36 -10.21
CA ASP A 69 -11.75 8.68 -9.75
C ASP A 69 -10.98 9.80 -10.45
N ARG A 70 -11.36 10.05 -11.71
CA ARG A 70 -10.84 11.18 -12.51
C ARG A 70 -11.24 12.54 -11.95
N PRO A 71 -12.49 12.79 -11.49
CA PRO A 71 -12.88 14.11 -10.99
C PRO A 71 -12.02 14.61 -9.84
N ARG A 72 -11.58 13.73 -8.93
CA ARG A 72 -10.66 14.09 -7.84
C ARG A 72 -9.19 13.86 -8.17
N LYS A 73 -8.87 13.45 -9.41
CA LYS A 73 -7.52 13.11 -9.87
C LYS A 73 -6.85 12.03 -9.01
N ARG A 74 -7.64 11.13 -8.42
CA ARG A 74 -7.17 9.97 -7.63
C ARG A 74 -7.02 8.72 -8.48
N PHE A 75 -7.61 8.71 -9.68
CA PHE A 75 -7.53 7.59 -10.62
C PHE A 75 -7.83 6.25 -9.93
N TRP A 76 -6.95 5.26 -10.04
CA TRP A 76 -7.11 3.92 -9.47
C TRP A 76 -6.44 3.75 -8.09
N GLU A 77 -6.42 4.79 -7.25
CA GLU A 77 -5.84 4.71 -5.89
C GLU A 77 -6.34 3.51 -5.08
N GLN A 78 -7.63 3.21 -5.14
CA GLN A 78 -8.21 2.05 -4.42
C GLN A 78 -7.63 0.71 -4.89
N LEU A 79 -7.31 0.58 -6.17
CA LEU A 79 -6.62 -0.60 -6.69
C LEU A 79 -5.19 -0.67 -6.13
N HIS A 80 -4.48 0.46 -6.09
CA HIS A 80 -3.14 0.49 -5.52
C HIS A 80 -3.13 0.17 -4.02
N ASP A 81 -4.14 0.61 -3.27
CA ASP A 81 -4.32 0.23 -1.86
C ASP A 81 -4.44 -1.31 -1.72
N VAL A 82 -5.24 -1.97 -2.57
CA VAL A 82 -5.34 -3.44 -2.60
C VAL A 82 -4.03 -4.10 -3.07
N LEU A 83 -3.32 -3.50 -4.03
CA LEU A 83 -1.99 -3.98 -4.45
C LEU A 83 -0.96 -3.93 -3.30
N ASN A 84 -1.03 -2.90 -2.47
CA ASN A 84 -0.16 -2.74 -1.31
C ASN A 84 -0.41 -3.81 -0.23
N GLU A 85 -1.57 -4.46 -0.18
CA GLU A 85 -1.77 -5.59 0.74
C GLU A 85 -0.83 -6.77 0.42
N ALA A 86 -0.45 -6.96 -0.85
CA ALA A 86 0.55 -7.97 -1.22
C ALA A 86 1.95 -7.62 -0.66
N LEU A 87 2.27 -6.33 -0.50
CA LEU A 87 3.47 -5.92 0.22
C LEU A 87 3.40 -6.34 1.70
N GLY A 88 2.22 -6.23 2.34
CA GLY A 88 1.99 -6.77 3.68
C GLY A 88 2.25 -8.27 3.78
N VAL A 89 1.83 -9.04 2.76
CA VAL A 89 2.12 -10.49 2.68
C VAL A 89 3.63 -10.72 2.58
N LYS A 90 4.32 -9.99 1.71
CA LYS A 90 5.78 -10.06 1.60
C LYS A 90 6.44 -9.78 2.94
N VAL A 91 6.09 -8.68 3.61
CA VAL A 91 6.64 -8.28 4.92
C VAL A 91 6.48 -9.41 5.95
N LEU A 92 5.26 -9.96 6.10
CA LEU A 92 5.02 -11.06 7.04
C LEU A 92 5.91 -12.29 6.77
N ARG A 93 6.10 -12.64 5.50
CA ARG A 93 6.90 -13.82 5.12
C ARG A 93 8.40 -13.58 5.21
N SER A 94 8.90 -12.47 4.65
CA SER A 94 10.35 -12.23 4.52
C SER A 94 10.99 -11.65 5.77
N GLU A 95 10.25 -10.86 6.55
CA GLU A 95 10.82 -10.16 7.72
C GLU A 95 10.38 -10.75 9.05
N PHE A 96 9.14 -11.24 9.12
CA PHE A 96 8.59 -11.85 10.34
C PHE A 96 8.61 -13.38 10.31
N GLY A 97 9.09 -13.98 9.22
CA GLY A 97 9.24 -15.44 9.08
C GLY A 97 7.91 -16.19 9.20
N CYS A 98 6.80 -15.59 8.77
CA CYS A 98 5.50 -16.26 8.80
C CYS A 98 5.41 -17.31 7.69
N ASP A 99 5.24 -18.56 8.09
CA ASP A 99 5.06 -19.69 7.16
C ASP A 99 3.61 -19.79 6.67
N ILE A 100 2.68 -19.39 7.52
CA ILE A 100 1.25 -19.29 7.18
C ILE A 100 0.92 -17.81 7.11
N VAL A 101 0.41 -17.38 5.95
CA VAL A 101 -0.13 -16.03 5.75
C VAL A 101 -1.46 -16.13 5.03
N ARG A 102 -2.45 -15.35 5.48
CA ARG A 102 -3.76 -15.27 4.85
C ARG A 102 -4.33 -13.86 4.97
N PHE A 103 -5.20 -13.52 4.02
CA PHE A 103 -6.02 -12.34 4.17
C PHE A 103 -7.13 -12.60 5.18
N VAL A 104 -7.41 -11.63 6.04
CA VAL A 104 -8.54 -11.72 6.95
C VAL A 104 -9.80 -11.38 6.16
N ARG A 105 -10.85 -12.17 6.38
CA ARG A 105 -12.13 -12.05 5.67
C ARG A 105 -13.09 -11.25 6.56
N PRO A 106 -13.41 -9.99 6.21
CA PRO A 106 -14.27 -9.16 7.05
C PRO A 106 -15.71 -9.65 7.05
N ALA A 107 -16.33 -9.58 8.22
CA ALA A 107 -17.79 -9.56 8.30
C ALA A 107 -18.27 -8.17 7.86
N ALA A 108 -19.52 -8.06 7.38
CA ALA A 108 -20.07 -6.77 6.99
C ALA A 108 -19.96 -5.75 8.14
N GLY A 109 -19.32 -4.61 7.86
CA GLY A 109 -19.12 -3.53 8.84
C GLY A 109 -17.99 -3.76 9.87
N SER A 110 -17.23 -4.86 9.80
CA SER A 110 -16.14 -5.11 10.75
C SER A 110 -14.88 -4.34 10.38
N ARG A 111 -14.32 -3.59 11.35
CA ARG A 111 -12.99 -2.99 11.26
C ARG A 111 -11.96 -3.97 11.80
N ILE A 112 -11.38 -4.77 10.91
CA ILE A 112 -10.43 -5.82 11.25
C ILE A 112 -9.12 -5.64 10.48
N PRO A 113 -8.02 -6.29 10.90
CA PRO A 113 -6.75 -6.15 10.18
C PRO A 113 -6.82 -6.83 8.82
N ASP A 114 -6.05 -6.36 7.85
CA ASP A 114 -6.00 -6.93 6.50
C ASP A 114 -5.44 -8.35 6.47
N LEU A 115 -4.39 -8.62 7.25
CA LEU A 115 -3.60 -9.85 7.17
C LEU A 115 -3.44 -10.54 8.52
N PHE A 116 -3.39 -11.87 8.45
CA PHE A 116 -2.95 -12.76 9.51
C PHE A 116 -1.69 -13.50 9.05
N GLY A 117 -0.69 -13.56 9.92
CA GLY A 117 0.49 -14.40 9.78
C GLY A 117 0.69 -15.31 10.99
N GLN A 118 1.37 -16.42 10.82
CA GLN A 118 1.83 -17.26 11.92
C GLN A 118 3.28 -17.68 11.68
N SER A 119 4.13 -17.43 12.68
CA SER A 119 5.48 -17.97 12.76
C SER A 119 5.62 -18.76 14.06
N ALA A 120 6.00 -20.04 13.95
CA ALA A 120 5.95 -21.00 15.06
C ALA A 120 4.58 -20.94 15.80
N SER A 121 4.58 -20.58 17.08
CA SER A 121 3.38 -20.45 17.91
C SER A 121 2.91 -19.00 18.11
N ILE A 122 3.43 -18.04 17.34
CA ILE A 122 3.13 -16.61 17.48
C ILE A 122 2.26 -16.16 16.31
N ASN A 123 1.05 -15.70 16.64
CA ASN A 123 0.15 -15.06 15.69
C ASN A 123 0.61 -13.62 15.42
N HIS A 124 0.49 -13.20 14.17
CA HIS A 124 0.82 -11.87 13.68
C HIS A 124 -0.42 -11.29 13.01
N TYR A 125 -0.76 -10.04 13.34
CA TYR A 125 -1.74 -9.25 12.62
C TYR A 125 -1.05 -8.06 11.99
N LEU A 126 -1.35 -7.82 10.71
CA LEU A 126 -0.81 -6.70 9.97
C LEU A 126 -1.93 -5.94 9.27
N GLU A 127 -1.94 -4.63 9.46
CA GLU A 127 -2.84 -3.70 8.78
C GLU A 127 -2.04 -2.81 7.84
N VAL A 128 -2.48 -2.69 6.58
CA VAL A 128 -1.84 -1.88 5.57
C VAL A 128 -2.57 -0.56 5.44
N LYS A 129 -1.83 0.55 5.51
CA LYS A 129 -2.38 1.89 5.32
C LYS A 129 -1.56 2.66 4.31
N THR A 130 -2.21 3.07 3.23
CA THR A 130 -1.60 3.91 2.21
C THR A 130 -1.89 5.38 2.46
N VAL A 131 -0.83 6.18 2.55
CA VAL A 131 -0.90 7.63 2.65
C VAL A 131 -0.52 8.22 1.31
N ASN A 132 -1.55 8.46 0.49
CA ASN A 132 -1.38 9.05 -0.85
C ASN A 132 -1.04 10.55 -0.81
N HIS A 133 -0.59 11.09 -1.94
CA HIS A 133 -0.36 12.52 -2.17
C HIS A 133 -1.55 13.40 -1.71
N SER A 134 -1.26 14.65 -1.37
CA SER A 134 -2.26 15.66 -1.04
C SER A 134 -3.10 16.03 -2.26
N GLN A 135 -4.27 16.63 -2.01
CA GLN A 135 -5.10 17.15 -3.09
C GLN A 135 -4.40 18.32 -3.80
N ASP A 136 -3.68 19.15 -3.04
CA ASP A 136 -2.94 20.30 -3.56
C ASP A 136 -1.87 19.84 -4.57
N GLU A 137 -1.07 18.81 -4.24
CA GLU A 137 -0.09 18.19 -5.17
C GLU A 137 -0.75 17.68 -6.46
N ARG A 138 -1.87 16.96 -6.33
CA ARG A 138 -2.60 16.46 -7.51
C ARG A 138 -3.13 17.59 -8.38
N GLU A 139 -3.45 18.73 -7.80
CA GLU A 139 -3.88 19.90 -8.54
C GLU A 139 -2.72 20.61 -9.24
N THR A 140 -1.54 20.63 -8.61
CA THR A 140 -0.33 21.27 -9.14
C THR A 140 0.41 20.44 -10.18
N TRP A 141 0.31 19.11 -10.21
CA TRP A 141 0.86 18.29 -11.33
C TRP A 141 0.38 18.71 -12.72
N TYR A 142 -0.73 19.45 -12.78
CA TYR A 142 -1.33 19.98 -14.00
C TYR A 142 -1.10 21.50 -14.17
N ARG A 143 -0.27 22.11 -13.33
CA ARG A 143 0.15 23.52 -13.40
C ARG A 143 1.66 23.54 -13.60
N GLU A 144 2.14 24.21 -14.65
CA GLU A 144 3.56 24.25 -15.06
C GLU A 144 4.44 25.13 -14.15
N ASP A 145 4.31 25.00 -12.82
CA ASP A 145 5.08 25.81 -11.88
C ASP A 145 6.12 24.99 -11.12
N ASN A 146 7.36 25.49 -11.09
CA ASN A 146 8.48 24.92 -10.36
C ASN A 146 8.17 24.86 -8.85
N PRO A 147 8.00 23.66 -8.27
CA PRO A 147 7.81 23.48 -6.84
C PRO A 147 8.90 24.12 -5.99
N THR A 148 8.52 24.86 -4.94
CA THR A 148 9.46 25.14 -3.85
C THR A 148 9.50 23.91 -2.94
N HIS A 149 10.64 23.22 -2.89
CA HIS A 149 10.82 22.06 -2.02
C HIS A 149 10.96 22.47 -0.55
N SER A 150 10.44 21.64 0.35
CA SER A 150 10.62 21.81 1.80
C SER A 150 11.26 20.58 2.42
N GLU A 151 12.31 20.81 3.22
CA GLU A 151 12.96 19.77 4.03
C GLU A 151 12.12 19.37 5.25
N LYS A 152 11.08 20.15 5.58
CA LYS A 152 10.22 19.91 6.74
C LYS A 152 8.97 19.18 6.33
N MET A 153 8.71 18.07 7.02
CA MET A 153 7.49 17.30 6.86
C MET A 153 6.23 18.15 7.10
N PRO A 154 5.35 18.29 6.10
CA PRO A 154 4.15 19.11 6.22
C PRO A 154 3.24 18.70 7.38
N LYS A 155 2.63 19.67 8.06
CA LYS A 155 1.70 19.41 9.18
C LYS A 155 0.50 18.54 8.76
N LEU A 156 0.02 18.73 7.53
CA LEU A 156 -1.08 17.93 6.97
C LEU A 156 -0.66 16.48 6.78
N LEU A 157 0.55 16.23 6.25
CA LEU A 157 1.08 14.87 6.10
C LEU A 157 1.25 14.18 7.46
N LYS A 158 1.79 14.88 8.46
CA LYS A 158 1.87 14.37 9.86
C LYS A 158 0.49 13.97 10.39
N THR A 159 -0.50 14.86 10.23
CA THR A 159 -1.88 14.60 10.66
C THR A 159 -2.45 13.36 9.97
N LYS A 160 -2.25 13.22 8.65
CA LYS A 160 -2.75 12.08 7.88
C LYS A 160 -2.10 10.77 8.33
N ILE A 161 -0.78 10.74 8.47
CA ILE A 161 -0.06 9.56 8.98
C ILE A 161 -0.54 9.16 10.37
N LYS A 162 -0.69 10.14 11.28
CA LYS A 162 -1.18 9.85 12.63
C LYS A 162 -2.61 9.30 12.61
N SER A 163 -3.50 9.86 11.79
CA SER A 163 -4.88 9.36 11.66
C SER A 163 -4.89 7.93 11.14
N SER A 164 -4.18 7.65 10.04
CA SER A 164 -4.08 6.31 9.46
C SER A 164 -3.49 5.31 10.43
N TYR A 165 -2.47 5.70 11.20
CA TYR A 165 -1.89 4.85 12.23
C TYR A 165 -2.88 4.52 13.35
N LEU A 166 -3.64 5.50 13.86
CA LEU A 166 -4.62 5.26 14.91
C LEU A 166 -5.77 4.37 14.43
N GLU A 167 -6.23 4.54 13.19
CA GLU A 167 -7.22 3.64 12.57
C GLU A 167 -6.69 2.20 12.49
N ALA A 168 -5.42 2.04 12.10
CA ALA A 168 -4.79 0.72 12.05
C ALA A 168 -4.65 0.09 13.45
N VAL A 169 -4.32 0.89 14.47
CA VAL A 169 -4.27 0.42 15.87
C VAL A 169 -5.64 -0.12 16.32
N ASP A 170 -6.72 0.55 15.97
CA ASP A 170 -8.07 0.09 16.31
C ASP A 170 -8.41 -1.24 15.63
N GLN A 171 -8.08 -1.38 14.33
CA GLN A 171 -8.27 -2.63 13.60
C GLN A 171 -7.44 -3.77 14.19
N LEU A 172 -6.17 -3.53 14.50
CA LEU A 172 -5.25 -4.52 15.07
C LEU A 172 -5.61 -4.98 16.48
N ARG A 173 -6.49 -4.25 17.18
CA ARG A 173 -7.03 -4.65 18.49
C ARG A 173 -8.33 -5.47 18.40
N SER A 174 -8.95 -5.52 17.23
CA SER A 174 -10.25 -6.18 17.05
C SER A 174 -10.25 -7.71 17.15
N PRO A 175 -9.18 -8.46 16.76
CA PRO A 175 -9.19 -9.91 16.92
C PRO A 175 -9.21 -10.34 18.39
N ASN A 176 -9.92 -11.43 18.70
CA ASN A 176 -10.08 -11.91 20.09
C ASN A 176 -8.74 -12.29 20.76
N ASP A 177 -7.77 -12.78 20.00
CA ASP A 177 -6.44 -13.20 20.44
C ASP A 177 -5.37 -12.09 20.27
N ALA A 178 -5.78 -10.88 19.88
CA ALA A 178 -4.89 -9.75 19.60
C ALA A 178 -4.02 -9.33 20.79
N ALA A 179 -4.41 -9.67 22.01
CA ALA A 179 -3.60 -9.42 23.21
C ALA A 179 -2.28 -10.23 23.19
N SER A 180 -2.31 -11.43 22.63
CA SER A 180 -1.16 -12.36 22.54
C SER A 180 -0.44 -12.30 21.19
N ALA A 181 -1.07 -11.70 20.18
CA ALA A 181 -0.51 -11.58 18.84
C ALA A 181 0.48 -10.42 18.73
N ARG A 182 1.48 -10.57 17.87
CA ARG A 182 2.29 -9.46 17.37
C ARG A 182 1.45 -8.62 16.41
N LYS A 183 1.44 -7.30 16.58
CA LYS A 183 0.64 -6.37 15.78
C LYS A 183 1.57 -5.44 15.03
N ILE A 184 1.32 -5.25 13.75
CA ILE A 184 2.20 -4.53 12.83
C ILE A 184 1.34 -3.56 12.03
N VAL A 185 1.72 -2.28 12.02
CA VAL A 185 1.16 -1.33 11.07
C VAL A 185 2.14 -1.21 9.91
N LEU A 186 1.70 -1.53 8.69
CA LEU A 186 2.45 -1.25 7.47
C LEU A 186 1.94 0.05 6.86
N LEU A 187 2.74 1.11 6.95
CA LEU A 187 2.47 2.37 6.24
C LEU A 187 3.14 2.33 4.86
N VAL A 188 2.36 2.64 3.84
CA VAL A 188 2.85 2.84 2.47
C VAL A 188 2.68 4.32 2.14
N LEU A 189 3.78 5.06 2.03
CA LEU A 189 3.78 6.51 1.84
C LEU A 189 4.10 6.85 0.38
N ASN A 190 3.21 7.66 -0.21
CA ASN A 190 3.45 8.39 -1.45
C ASN A 190 3.56 9.88 -1.07
N PRO A 191 4.76 10.35 -0.68
CA PRO A 191 4.94 11.74 -0.25
C PRO A 191 4.76 12.70 -1.42
N ASP A 192 4.22 13.88 -1.13
CA ASP A 192 4.18 15.02 -2.07
C ASP A 192 5.59 15.30 -2.63
N TYR A 193 5.70 15.59 -3.92
CA TYR A 193 6.97 15.91 -4.60
C TYR A 193 7.61 17.17 -3.99
N TYR A 194 6.81 18.11 -3.49
CA TYR A 194 7.31 19.25 -2.71
C TYR A 194 8.04 18.82 -1.42
N PHE A 195 7.74 17.62 -0.91
CA PHE A 195 8.36 16.98 0.27
C PHE A 195 9.34 15.85 -0.13
N ASP A 196 9.75 15.79 -1.39
CA ASP A 196 10.78 14.87 -1.91
C ASP A 196 11.81 15.63 -2.77
N PRO A 197 12.69 16.45 -2.16
CA PRO A 197 13.81 17.01 -2.90
C PRO A 197 14.77 15.87 -3.27
N ALA A 198 15.17 15.81 -4.55
CA ALA A 198 16.08 14.79 -5.10
C ALA A 198 17.40 14.59 -4.33
N ASP A 199 17.73 15.50 -3.41
CA ASP A 199 19.00 15.59 -2.70
C ASP A 199 18.95 15.23 -1.20
N ILE A 200 17.77 14.97 -0.59
CA ILE A 200 17.66 14.55 0.82
C ILE A 200 16.82 13.27 0.93
N PRO A 201 17.31 12.21 1.61
CA PRO A 201 16.50 11.03 1.87
C PRO A 201 15.28 11.38 2.75
N VAL A 202 14.09 11.50 2.13
CA VAL A 202 12.79 11.68 2.82
C VAL A 202 12.60 10.69 3.97
N ALA A 203 13.21 9.51 3.83
CA ALA A 203 13.29 8.45 4.82
C ALA A 203 13.62 8.96 6.23
N ASP A 204 14.69 9.72 6.44
CA ASP A 204 15.16 10.06 7.79
C ASP A 204 14.16 10.95 8.54
N VAL A 205 13.56 11.91 7.84
CA VAL A 205 12.55 12.81 8.39
C VAL A 205 11.27 12.04 8.72
N VAL A 206 10.86 11.14 7.84
CA VAL A 206 9.69 10.28 8.05
C VAL A 206 9.92 9.34 9.24
N TYR A 207 11.00 8.56 9.25
CA TYR A 207 11.30 7.61 10.33
C TYR A 207 11.43 8.29 11.68
N SER A 208 12.07 9.47 11.73
CA SER A 208 12.12 10.28 12.94
C SER A 208 10.73 10.64 13.46
N TYR A 209 9.80 11.03 12.57
CA TYR A 209 8.43 11.31 12.97
C TYR A 209 7.67 10.05 13.40
N LEU A 210 7.81 8.93 12.68
CA LEU A 210 7.16 7.67 13.02
C LEU A 210 7.54 7.19 14.42
N ALA A 211 8.82 7.31 14.80
CA ALA A 211 9.29 6.98 16.14
C ALA A 211 8.60 7.80 17.25
N THR A 212 8.12 9.02 16.95
CA THR A 212 7.38 9.85 17.92
C THR A 212 5.92 9.42 18.12
N ILE A 213 5.34 8.62 17.23
CA ILE A 213 3.94 8.21 17.28
C ILE A 213 3.76 6.70 17.45
N GLU A 214 4.78 5.89 17.19
CA GLU A 214 4.78 4.45 17.38
C GLU A 214 4.44 4.07 18.83
N GLN A 215 5.02 4.81 19.79
CA GLN A 215 4.77 4.62 21.21
C GLN A 215 3.46 5.30 21.63
N PRO A 216 2.58 4.65 22.43
CA PRO A 216 2.77 3.37 23.14
C PRO A 216 2.09 2.15 22.46
N HIS A 217 1.84 2.17 21.15
CA HIS A 217 1.00 1.16 20.50
C HIS A 217 1.81 0.04 19.84
N PHE A 218 1.94 0.04 18.51
CA PHE A 218 2.46 -1.10 17.74
C PHE A 218 3.57 -0.66 16.80
N PRO A 219 4.54 -1.54 16.51
CA PRO A 219 5.59 -1.24 15.57
C PRO A 219 5.07 -0.76 14.21
N ILE A 220 5.69 0.28 13.67
CA ILE A 220 5.39 0.81 12.33
C ILE A 220 6.47 0.32 11.37
N HIS A 221 6.07 -0.51 10.41
CA HIS A 221 6.88 -0.78 9.22
C HIS A 221 6.49 0.23 8.13
N CYS A 222 7.45 0.87 7.47
CA CYS A 222 7.18 1.92 6.49
C CYS A 222 7.83 1.62 5.14
N HIS A 223 7.03 1.66 4.08
CA HIS A 223 7.50 1.66 2.70
C HIS A 223 7.25 3.05 2.10
N ILE A 224 8.30 3.69 1.60
CA ILE A 224 8.21 5.02 0.96
C ILE A 224 8.47 4.81 -0.53
N TYR A 225 7.52 5.22 -1.37
CA TYR A 225 7.75 5.30 -2.80
C TYR A 225 8.56 6.56 -3.11
N SER A 226 9.66 6.38 -3.84
CA SER A 226 10.58 7.41 -4.36
C SER A 226 10.84 7.12 -5.83
#